data_AF-A0A914WNA0-F1
#
_entry.id   AF-A0A914WNA0-F1
#
_cell.length_a   1.000
_cell.length_b   1.000
_cell.length_c   1.000
_cell.angle_alpha   90.00
_cell.angle_beta   90.00
_cell.angle_gamma   90.00
#
_symmetry.space_group_name_H-M   'P 1'
#
loop_
_entity.id
_entity.type
_entity.pdbx_description
1 polymer ?
#
loop_
_entity_poly.entity_id
_entity_poly.type
_entity_poly.pdbx_seq_one_letter_code
_entity_poly.pdbx_strand_id
1 'polypeptide(L)'
;MSQVQPQFDPNHSKYFCCCGCHVTIGAKIIASLQTAGIILIAIYFYSMIEQVKREPHFTSILVTFICIFLTITSINGSLWYGLITEREGFLMPTLICMGCSLLLIGVGAIISLISSLTMMLVNPGQGLVVLMVCFVYYLCPFALQYWFFNIINNIYGYFKLQRSSPTGDIIYIPQSQQVYVAVPKENPEP
;
A
#
# COMPACT_ATOMS: atom_id res chain seq x y z
N MET A 1 30.50 33.30 11.86
CA MET A 1 30.32 32.32 10.77
C MET A 1 28.99 31.63 10.99
N SER A 2 27.96 32.00 10.22
CA SER A 2 26.66 31.32 10.27
C SER A 2 26.83 29.93 9.65
N GLN A 3 26.66 28.88 10.46
CA GLN A 3 26.58 27.51 9.92
C GLN A 3 25.35 27.44 9.01
N VAL A 4 25.58 27.36 7.71
CA VAL A 4 24.55 27.05 6.72
C VAL A 4 24.08 25.64 7.06
N GLN A 5 22.86 25.50 7.59
CA GLN A 5 22.29 24.18 7.78
C GLN A 5 22.22 23.49 6.42
N PRO A 6 22.66 22.22 6.31
CA PRO A 6 22.57 21.50 5.06
C PRO A 6 21.11 21.45 4.64
N GLN A 7 20.82 22.05 3.48
CA GLN A 7 19.50 22.03 2.88
C GLN A 7 19.10 20.57 2.66
N PHE A 8 17.92 20.18 3.16
CA PHE A 8 17.40 18.84 2.98
C PHE A 8 17.23 18.56 1.49
N ASP A 9 18.08 17.69 0.95
CA ASP A 9 17.96 17.18 -0.41
C ASP A 9 17.16 15.86 -0.37
N PRO A 10 15.88 15.86 -0.81
CA PRO A 10 15.04 14.66 -0.82
C PRO A 10 15.56 13.58 -1.77
N ASN A 11 16.45 13.93 -2.70
CA ASN A 11 17.08 13.01 -3.62
C ASN A 11 18.47 12.53 -3.14
N HIS A 12 18.90 12.94 -1.94
CA HIS A 12 20.19 12.55 -1.42
C HIS A 12 20.21 11.05 -1.17
N SER A 13 21.27 10.41 -1.63
CA SER A 13 21.34 8.95 -1.73
C SER A 13 21.25 8.20 -0.39
N LYS A 14 21.65 8.85 0.71
CA LYS A 14 21.42 8.36 2.08
C LYS A 14 19.95 8.15 2.46
N TYR A 15 19.00 8.80 1.78
CA TYR A 15 17.56 8.67 2.03
C TYR A 15 16.91 7.62 1.11
N PHE A 16 17.56 7.29 -0.02
CA PHE A 16 17.21 6.13 -0.83
C PHE A 16 17.87 4.88 -0.22
N CYS A 17 17.28 4.30 0.83
CA CYS A 17 17.79 3.01 1.30
C CYS A 17 17.48 1.94 0.25
N CYS A 18 18.51 1.45 -0.44
CA CYS A 18 18.51 0.35 -1.42
C CYS A 18 18.17 -1.03 -0.79
N CYS A 19 17.62 -1.03 0.40
CA CYS A 19 17.59 -2.12 1.35
C CYS A 19 16.25 -2.84 1.16
N GLY A 20 16.25 -4.10 0.69
CA GLY A 20 15.00 -4.89 0.57
C GLY A 20 14.16 -4.88 1.86
N CYS A 21 14.82 -4.74 3.01
CA CYS A 21 14.18 -4.56 4.32
C CYS A 21 13.29 -3.30 4.42
N HIS A 22 13.69 -2.14 3.88
CA HIS A 22 12.88 -0.91 3.97
C HIS A 22 11.71 -0.89 2.99
N VAL A 23 11.93 -1.42 1.78
CA VAL A 23 10.88 -1.52 0.76
C VAL A 23 9.80 -2.52 1.19
N THR A 24 10.18 -3.60 1.88
CA THR A 24 9.23 -4.59 2.42
C THR A 24 8.52 -4.14 3.69
N ILE A 25 9.05 -3.17 4.46
CA ILE A 25 8.35 -2.61 5.64
C ILE A 25 6.99 -2.02 5.22
N GLY A 26 6.92 -1.29 4.12
CA GLY A 26 5.65 -0.74 3.62
C GLY A 26 4.61 -1.83 3.36
N ALA A 27 4.99 -2.92 2.69
CA ALA A 27 4.09 -4.04 2.45
C ALA A 27 3.77 -4.84 3.72
N LYS A 28 4.68 -4.93 4.69
CA LYS A 28 4.39 -5.52 6.02
C LYS A 28 3.37 -4.69 6.80
N ILE A 29 3.44 -3.36 6.72
CA ILE A 29 2.44 -2.46 7.31
C ILE A 29 1.08 -2.70 6.65
N ILE A 30 1.04 -2.76 5.31
CA ILE A 30 -0.19 -3.08 4.56
C ILE A 30 -0.78 -4.43 5.00
N ALA A 31 0.03 -5.48 5.02
CA ALA A 31 -0.40 -6.81 5.41
C ALA A 31 -0.90 -6.85 6.87
N SER A 32 -0.25 -6.11 7.77
CA SER A 32 -0.66 -5.98 9.17
C SER A 32 -2.00 -5.24 9.31
N LEU A 33 -2.17 -4.13 8.59
CA LEU A 33 -3.43 -3.38 8.58
C LEU A 33 -4.59 -4.22 8.02
N GLN A 34 -4.32 -5.01 6.97
CA GLN A 34 -5.31 -5.92 6.42
C GLN A 34 -5.66 -7.06 7.39
N THR A 35 -4.66 -7.64 8.06
CA THR A 35 -4.91 -8.62 9.14
C THR A 35 -5.80 -8.03 10.22
N ALA A 36 -5.50 -6.81 10.69
CA ALA A 36 -6.35 -6.13 11.68
C ALA A 36 -7.78 -5.92 11.15
N GLY A 37 -7.93 -5.51 9.90
CA GLY A 37 -9.24 -5.36 9.23
C GLY A 37 -10.03 -6.68 9.18
N ILE A 38 -9.37 -7.79 8.83
CA ILE A 38 -9.99 -9.13 8.81
C ILE A 38 -10.49 -9.51 10.21
N ILE A 39 -9.70 -9.25 11.26
CA ILE A 39 -10.11 -9.52 12.65
C ILE A 39 -11.33 -8.69 13.02
N LEU A 40 -11.35 -7.38 12.70
CA LEU A 40 -12.50 -6.52 12.97
C LEU A 40 -13.76 -6.98 12.23
N ILE A 41 -13.62 -7.36 10.95
CA ILE A 41 -14.72 -7.91 10.14
C ILE A 41 -15.24 -9.22 10.76
N ALA A 42 -14.36 -10.09 11.24
CA ALA A 42 -14.75 -11.34 11.91
C ALA A 42 -15.55 -11.07 13.20
N ILE A 43 -15.11 -10.11 14.02
CA ILE A 43 -15.81 -9.71 15.24
C ILE A 43 -17.19 -9.14 14.90
N TYR A 44 -17.26 -8.20 13.95
CA TYR A 44 -18.52 -7.61 13.49
C TYR A 44 -19.48 -8.68 12.97
N PHE A 45 -18.97 -9.62 12.18
CA PHE A 45 -19.77 -10.70 11.63
C PHE A 45 -20.34 -11.62 12.70
N TYR A 46 -19.55 -11.97 13.71
CA TYR A 46 -20.04 -12.74 14.85
C TYR A 46 -21.23 -12.05 15.52
N SER A 47 -21.15 -10.74 15.75
CA SER A 47 -22.27 -9.95 16.27
C SER A 47 -23.48 -9.92 15.32
N MET A 48 -23.24 -9.89 14.00
CA MET A 48 -24.30 -9.88 12.99
C MET A 48 -25.06 -11.22 12.95
N ILE A 49 -24.37 -12.36 13.06
CA ILE A 49 -25.00 -13.71 13.07
C ILE A 49 -26.13 -13.77 14.10
N GLU A 50 -25.89 -13.26 15.30
CA GLU A 50 -26.89 -13.28 16.38
C GLU A 50 -28.16 -12.52 16.02
N GLN A 51 -28.06 -11.47 15.20
CA GLN A 51 -29.18 -10.67 14.74
C GLN A 51 -29.94 -11.34 13.59
N VAL A 52 -29.21 -11.92 12.62
CA VAL A 52 -29.81 -12.46 11.39
C VAL A 52 -30.22 -13.93 11.47
N LYS A 53 -29.90 -14.65 12.56
CA LYS A 53 -30.21 -16.09 12.70
C LYS A 53 -31.71 -16.44 12.62
N ARG A 54 -32.59 -15.46 12.78
CA ARG A 54 -34.05 -15.63 12.67
C ARG A 54 -34.60 -15.33 11.28
N GLU A 55 -33.76 -14.84 10.36
CA GLU A 55 -34.18 -14.51 9.01
C GLU A 55 -34.35 -15.77 8.15
N PRO A 56 -35.37 -15.83 7.28
CA PRO A 56 -35.63 -16.98 6.42
C PRO A 56 -34.50 -17.24 5.42
N HIS A 57 -33.67 -16.24 5.12
CA HIS A 57 -32.53 -16.33 4.21
C HIS A 57 -31.18 -16.47 4.93
N PHE A 58 -31.17 -16.76 6.23
CA PHE A 58 -29.96 -16.82 7.05
C PHE A 58 -28.85 -17.70 6.45
N THR A 59 -29.18 -18.91 5.97
CA THR A 59 -28.20 -19.83 5.38
C THR A 59 -27.51 -19.25 4.15
N SER A 60 -28.26 -18.58 3.27
CA SER A 60 -27.67 -17.96 2.08
C SER A 60 -26.74 -16.81 2.46
N ILE A 61 -27.17 -15.94 3.39
CA ILE A 61 -26.38 -14.81 3.88
C ILE A 61 -25.08 -15.32 4.53
N LEU A 62 -25.18 -16.35 5.37
CA LEU A 62 -24.05 -16.98 6.05
C LEU A 62 -23.04 -17.55 5.06
N VAL A 63 -23.50 -18.30 4.04
CA VAL A 63 -22.62 -18.88 3.02
C VAL A 63 -21.91 -17.79 2.21
N THR A 64 -22.65 -16.79 1.72
CA THR A 64 -22.05 -15.66 0.98
C THR A 64 -20.97 -14.97 1.79
N PHE A 65 -21.24 -14.72 3.08
CA PHE A 65 -20.25 -14.08 3.94
C PHE A 65 -19.03 -14.96 4.18
N ILE A 66 -19.20 -16.25 4.50
CA ILE A 66 -18.09 -17.18 4.69
C ILE A 66 -17.21 -17.22 3.44
N CYS A 67 -17.80 -17.27 2.25
CA CYS A 67 -17.07 -17.22 0.99
C CYS A 67 -16.23 -15.94 0.86
N ILE A 68 -16.83 -14.78 1.08
CA ILE A 68 -16.12 -13.49 1.03
C ILE A 68 -14.98 -13.44 2.07
N PHE A 69 -15.25 -13.87 3.30
CA PHE A 69 -14.28 -13.86 4.39
C PHE A 69 -13.07 -14.77 4.08
N LEU A 70 -13.33 -15.98 3.57
CA LEU A 70 -12.27 -16.91 3.15
C LEU A 70 -11.46 -16.34 1.99
N THR A 71 -12.09 -15.68 1.02
CA THR A 71 -11.38 -15.00 -0.09
C THR A 71 -10.47 -13.88 0.42
N ILE A 72 -10.96 -13.01 1.31
CA ILE A 72 -10.14 -11.91 1.85
C ILE A 72 -8.97 -12.48 2.68
N THR A 73 -9.23 -13.52 3.47
CA THR A 73 -8.20 -14.17 4.31
C THR A 73 -7.15 -14.88 3.46
N SER A 74 -7.55 -15.54 2.36
CA SER A 74 -6.60 -16.23 1.47
C SER A 74 -5.70 -15.24 0.73
N ILE A 75 -6.25 -14.10 0.28
CA ILE A 75 -5.48 -13.00 -0.33
C ILE A 75 -4.48 -12.41 0.67
N ASN A 76 -4.88 -12.18 1.92
CA ASN A 76 -3.96 -11.71 2.95
C ASN A 76 -2.88 -12.77 3.28
N GLY A 77 -3.27 -14.05 3.30
CA GLY A 77 -2.33 -15.16 3.48
C GLY A 77 -1.29 -15.24 2.35
N SER A 78 -1.70 -15.05 1.09
CA SER A 78 -0.77 -15.02 -0.04
C SER A 78 0.17 -13.81 0.02
N LEU A 79 -0.31 -12.66 0.50
CA LEU A 79 0.53 -11.48 0.75
C LEU A 79 1.60 -11.77 1.80
N TRP A 80 1.21 -12.31 2.96
CA TRP A 80 2.14 -12.68 4.03
C TRP A 80 3.15 -13.73 3.55
N TYR A 81 2.69 -14.76 2.83
CA TYR A 81 3.56 -15.79 2.27
C TYR A 81 4.58 -15.18 1.29
N GLY A 82 4.14 -14.31 0.38
CA GLY A 82 5.02 -13.60 -0.55
C GLY A 82 6.04 -12.70 0.15
N LEU A 83 5.66 -12.06 1.26
CA LEU A 83 6.56 -11.24 2.08
C LEU A 83 7.59 -12.05 2.85
N ILE A 84 7.20 -13.20 3.43
CA ILE A 84 8.10 -14.04 4.21
C ILE A 84 9.09 -14.79 3.30
N THR A 85 8.62 -15.25 2.15
CA THR A 85 9.44 -16.01 1.19
C THR A 85 10.16 -15.13 0.18
N GLU A 86 9.93 -13.80 0.22
CA GLU A 86 10.44 -12.82 -0.73
C GLU A 86 10.18 -13.19 -2.21
N ARG A 87 9.04 -13.84 -2.49
CA ARG A 87 8.68 -14.29 -3.85
C ARG A 87 7.81 -13.27 -4.56
N GLU A 88 8.37 -12.65 -5.61
CA GLU A 88 7.68 -11.70 -6.50
C GLU A 88 6.34 -12.25 -6.99
N GLY A 89 6.30 -13.53 -7.38
CA GLY A 89 5.12 -14.18 -7.97
C GLY A 89 3.89 -14.23 -7.06
N PHE A 90 4.05 -14.13 -5.74
CA PHE A 90 2.93 -14.06 -4.80
C PHE A 90 2.68 -12.61 -4.35
N LEU A 91 3.75 -11.84 -4.16
CA LEU A 91 3.69 -10.49 -3.63
C LEU A 91 3.11 -9.48 -4.62
N MET A 92 3.65 -9.44 -5.85
CA MET A 92 3.26 -8.42 -6.84
C MET A 92 1.81 -8.54 -7.32
N PRO A 93 1.31 -9.73 -7.71
CA PRO A 93 -0.09 -9.85 -8.14
C PRO A 93 -1.07 -9.46 -7.03
N THR A 94 -0.76 -9.85 -5.78
CA THR A 94 -1.59 -9.53 -4.61
C THR A 94 -1.65 -8.02 -4.37
N LEU A 95 -0.50 -7.34 -4.37
CA LEU A 95 -0.43 -5.88 -4.20
C LEU A 95 -1.11 -5.12 -5.34
N ILE A 96 -0.94 -5.57 -6.59
CA ILE A 96 -1.60 -4.95 -7.75
C ILE A 96 -3.13 -5.09 -7.64
N CYS A 97 -3.63 -6.27 -7.29
CA CYS A 97 -5.06 -6.50 -7.09
C CYS A 97 -5.65 -5.59 -6.00
N MET A 98 -4.93 -5.41 -4.89
CA MET A 98 -5.28 -4.45 -3.84
C MET A 98 -5.27 -3.01 -4.34
N GLY A 99 -4.26 -2.63 -5.13
CA GLY A 99 -4.17 -1.30 -5.74
C GLY A 99 -5.36 -1.01 -6.66
N CYS A 100 -5.75 -1.97 -7.49
CA CYS A 100 -6.97 -1.87 -8.31
C CYS A 100 -8.22 -1.72 -7.45
N SER A 101 -8.33 -2.47 -6.35
CA SER A 101 -9.47 -2.38 -5.43
C SER A 101 -9.54 -1.01 -4.76
N LEU A 102 -8.39 -0.46 -4.33
CA LEU A 102 -8.30 0.89 -3.78
C LEU A 102 -8.70 1.97 -4.79
N LEU A 103 -8.32 1.82 -6.08
CA LEU A 103 -8.76 2.73 -7.14
C LEU A 103 -10.27 2.69 -7.32
N LEU A 104 -10.89 1.51 -7.33
CA LEU A 104 -12.35 1.38 -7.43
C LEU A 104 -13.06 2.06 -6.26
N ILE A 105 -12.53 1.93 -5.04
CA ILE A 105 -13.02 2.66 -3.86
C ILE A 105 -12.90 4.18 -4.08
N GLY A 106 -11.78 4.65 -4.64
CA GLY A 106 -11.58 6.06 -5.01
C GLY A 106 -12.58 6.58 -6.04
N VAL A 107 -12.89 5.79 -7.06
CA VAL A 107 -13.91 6.15 -8.05
C VAL A 107 -15.30 6.20 -7.42
N GLY A 108 -15.65 5.20 -6.59
CA GLY A 108 -16.91 5.19 -5.85
C GLY A 108 -17.07 6.39 -4.91
N ALA A 109 -15.96 6.83 -4.31
CA ALA A 109 -15.89 8.05 -3.51
C ALA A 109 -16.22 9.30 -4.33
N ILE A 110 -15.64 9.46 -5.53
CA ILE A 110 -15.94 10.59 -6.43
C ILE A 110 -17.42 10.59 -6.82
N ILE A 111 -17.98 9.42 -7.18
CA ILE A 111 -19.40 9.30 -7.53
C ILE A 111 -20.31 9.72 -6.37
N SER A 112 -19.95 9.33 -5.16
CA SER A 112 -20.68 9.68 -3.94
C SER A 112 -20.59 11.19 -3.64
N LEU A 113 -19.44 11.82 -3.91
CA LEU A 113 -19.27 13.27 -3.80
C LEU A 113 -20.16 14.03 -4.80
N ILE A 114 -20.23 13.57 -6.05
CA ILE A 114 -21.11 14.16 -7.08
C ILE A 114 -22.59 14.02 -6.66
N SER A 115 -22.95 12.86 -6.11
CA SER A 115 -24.29 12.60 -5.60
C SER A 115 -24.65 13.54 -4.44
N SER A 116 -23.72 13.81 -3.51
CA SER A 116 -23.98 14.72 -2.38
C SER A 116 -24.09 16.18 -2.81
N LEU A 117 -23.30 16.61 -3.81
CA LEU A 117 -23.46 17.93 -4.44
C LEU A 117 -24.84 18.07 -5.10
N THR A 118 -25.31 17.01 -5.76
CA THR A 118 -26.65 17.00 -6.37
C THR A 118 -27.74 17.07 -5.29
N MET A 119 -27.56 16.39 -4.16
CA MET A 119 -28.46 16.50 -3.01
C MET A 119 -28.50 17.91 -2.43
N MET A 120 -27.40 18.68 -2.43
CA MET A 120 -27.43 20.06 -1.95
C MET A 120 -28.38 20.95 -2.74
N LEU A 121 -28.64 20.64 -4.02
CA LEU A 121 -29.60 21.38 -4.85
C LEU A 121 -31.05 21.12 -4.44
N VAL A 122 -31.33 19.96 -3.85
CA VAL A 122 -32.69 19.53 -3.47
C VAL A 122 -32.95 19.76 -1.98
N ASN A 123 -31.99 19.45 -1.13
CA ASN A 123 -32.06 19.60 0.32
C ASN A 123 -30.70 20.08 0.87
N PRO A 124 -30.48 21.41 0.98
CA PRO A 124 -29.17 21.97 1.30
C PRO A 124 -28.69 21.60 2.70
N GLY A 125 -29.59 21.45 3.68
CA GLY A 125 -29.23 21.09 5.06
C GLY A 125 -28.65 19.68 5.15
N GLN A 126 -29.34 18.69 4.58
CA GLN A 126 -28.83 17.31 4.54
C GLN A 126 -27.63 17.17 3.61
N GLY A 127 -27.65 17.84 2.46
CA GLY A 127 -26.57 17.80 1.48
C GLY A 127 -25.25 18.32 2.03
N LEU A 128 -25.26 19.42 2.82
CA LEU A 128 -24.04 19.96 3.43
C LEU A 128 -23.41 18.99 4.44
N VAL A 129 -24.24 18.35 5.28
CA VAL A 129 -23.76 17.36 6.26
C VAL A 129 -23.14 16.16 5.55
N VAL A 130 -23.81 15.62 4.54
CA VAL A 130 -23.29 14.50 3.74
C VAL A 130 -22.00 14.91 3.02
N LEU A 131 -21.95 16.12 2.45
CA LEU A 131 -20.76 16.65 1.79
C LEU A 131 -19.55 16.74 2.73
N MET A 132 -19.74 17.22 3.96
CA MET A 132 -18.67 17.31 4.96
C MET A 132 -18.16 15.93 5.38
N VAL A 133 -19.07 14.99 5.63
CA VAL A 133 -18.72 13.59 5.97
C VAL A 133 -17.94 12.96 4.81
N CYS A 134 -18.45 13.09 3.59
CA CYS A 134 -17.79 12.64 2.36
C CYS A 134 -16.38 13.25 2.22
N PHE A 135 -16.23 14.55 2.39
CA PHE A 135 -14.95 15.23 2.18
C PHE A 135 -13.85 14.73 3.13
N VAL A 136 -14.15 14.62 4.42
CA VAL A 136 -13.21 14.07 5.43
C VAL A 136 -12.91 12.61 5.15
N TYR A 137 -13.93 11.84 4.76
CA TYR A 137 -13.79 10.42 4.42
C TYR A 137 -13.04 10.19 3.11
N TYR A 138 -12.90 11.19 2.22
CA TYR A 138 -12.26 11.05 0.91
C TYR A 138 -10.83 11.56 0.81
N LEU A 139 -10.44 12.58 1.58
CA LEU A 139 -9.04 13.03 1.61
C LEU A 139 -8.09 11.92 2.07
N CYS A 140 -8.51 11.12 3.05
CA CYS A 140 -7.70 10.04 3.59
C CYS A 140 -7.45 8.90 2.56
N PRO A 141 -8.47 8.36 1.85
CA PRO A 141 -8.28 7.39 0.78
C PRO A 141 -7.36 7.85 -0.36
N PHE A 142 -7.43 9.11 -0.80
CA PHE A 142 -6.54 9.58 -1.88
C PHE A 142 -5.07 9.61 -1.45
N ALA A 143 -4.79 10.11 -0.24
CA ALA A 143 -3.44 10.07 0.33
C ALA A 143 -2.94 8.63 0.50
N LEU A 144 -3.80 7.74 0.98
CA LEU A 144 -3.51 6.30 1.12
C LEU A 144 -3.26 5.62 -0.24
N GLN A 145 -4.05 5.93 -1.28
CA GLN A 145 -3.86 5.40 -2.63
C GLN A 145 -2.50 5.81 -3.19
N TYR A 146 -2.15 7.11 -3.10
CA TYR A 146 -0.86 7.59 -3.57
C TYR A 146 0.30 6.88 -2.85
N TRP A 147 0.23 6.81 -1.51
CA TRP A 147 1.22 6.11 -0.70
C TRP A 147 1.32 4.62 -1.07
N PHE A 148 0.18 3.96 -1.29
CA PHE A 148 0.12 2.55 -1.66
C PHE A 148 0.74 2.28 -3.03
N PHE A 149 0.45 3.09 -4.04
CA PHE A 149 1.08 2.97 -5.36
C PHE A 149 2.58 3.23 -5.33
N ASN A 150 3.03 4.16 -4.48
CA ASN A 150 4.46 4.37 -4.26
C ASN A 150 5.13 3.10 -3.69
N ILE A 151 4.48 2.39 -2.75
CA ILE A 151 4.97 1.10 -2.24
C ILE A 151 5.05 0.06 -3.35
N ILE A 152 4.00 -0.08 -4.17
CA ILE A 152 4.01 -1.03 -5.31
C ILE A 152 5.18 -0.72 -6.26
N ASN A 153 5.36 0.55 -6.63
CA ASN A 153 6.40 0.96 -7.56
C ASN A 153 7.80 0.67 -7.01
N ASN A 154 8.02 0.93 -5.72
CA ASN A 154 9.30 0.65 -5.06
C ASN A 154 9.59 -0.86 -4.95
N ILE A 155 8.59 -1.67 -4.61
CA ILE A 155 8.73 -3.14 -4.57
C ILE A 155 8.98 -3.71 -5.97
N TYR A 156 8.27 -3.20 -6.98
CA TYR A 156 8.50 -3.60 -8.37
C TYR A 156 9.93 -3.24 -8.84
N GLY A 157 10.39 -2.03 -8.52
CA GLY A 157 11.75 -1.58 -8.80
C GLY A 157 12.80 -2.48 -8.15
N TYR A 158 12.58 -2.89 -6.89
CA TYR A 158 13.44 -3.84 -6.19
C TYR A 158 13.55 -5.19 -6.91
N PHE A 159 12.42 -5.82 -7.27
CA PHE A 159 12.46 -7.13 -7.97
C PHE A 159 12.98 -7.02 -9.41
N LYS A 160 12.75 -5.87 -10.07
CA LYS A 160 13.34 -5.60 -11.39
C LYS A 160 14.88 -5.59 -11.30
N LEU A 161 15.44 -4.95 -10.28
CA LEU A 161 16.88 -4.92 -10.03
C LEU A 161 17.45 -6.31 -9.70
N GLN A 162 16.77 -7.09 -8.85
CA GLN A 162 17.17 -8.47 -8.55
C GLN A 162 17.21 -9.35 -9.81
N ARG A 163 16.22 -9.23 -10.70
CA ARG A 163 16.20 -9.97 -11.98
C ARG A 163 17.36 -9.60 -12.91
N SER A 164 17.81 -8.33 -12.88
CA SER A 164 18.96 -7.89 -13.67
C SER A 164 20.32 -8.27 -13.08
N SER A 165 20.40 -8.73 -11.82
CA SER A 165 21.63 -9.25 -11.18
C SER A 165 21.47 -10.63 -10.55
N PRO A 166 21.34 -11.69 -11.35
CA PRO A 166 21.14 -13.03 -10.81
C PRO A 166 22.39 -13.60 -10.10
N THR A 167 23.59 -13.02 -10.28
CA THR A 167 24.85 -13.56 -9.75
C THR A 167 25.17 -13.18 -8.30
N GLY A 168 24.32 -12.40 -7.63
CA GLY A 168 24.61 -11.98 -6.24
C GLY A 168 25.78 -10.99 -6.12
N ASP A 169 26.34 -10.55 -7.25
CA ASP A 169 27.13 -9.34 -7.28
C ASP A 169 26.21 -8.21 -6.84
N ILE A 170 26.59 -7.59 -5.71
CA ILE A 170 25.98 -6.36 -5.23
C ILE A 170 26.05 -5.38 -6.41
N ILE A 171 24.94 -5.21 -7.14
CA ILE A 171 24.80 -4.07 -8.04
C ILE A 171 24.74 -2.88 -7.11
N TYR A 172 25.90 -2.30 -6.87
CA TYR A 172 26.00 -0.88 -6.63
C TYR A 172 25.26 -0.23 -7.79
N ILE A 173 24.03 0.22 -7.51
CA ILE A 173 23.42 1.26 -8.33
C ILE A 173 24.45 2.39 -8.29
N PRO A 174 25.12 2.74 -9.41
CA PRO A 174 26.02 3.87 -9.40
C PRO A 174 25.13 5.07 -9.08
N GLN A 175 25.24 5.55 -7.84
CA GLN A 175 24.63 6.79 -7.40
C GLN A 175 25.29 7.88 -8.21
N SER A 176 24.60 8.35 -9.26
CA SER A 176 25.10 9.35 -10.19
C SER A 176 26.36 8.94 -10.97
N GLN A 177 26.56 9.54 -12.13
CA GLN A 177 27.82 9.48 -12.86
C GLN A 177 28.94 10.21 -12.07
N GLN A 178 29.44 9.63 -10.98
CA GLN A 178 30.76 10.01 -10.48
C GLN A 178 31.75 8.96 -10.95
N VAL A 179 32.41 9.29 -12.06
CA VAL A 179 33.63 8.62 -12.52
C VAL A 179 34.67 8.81 -11.43
N TYR A 180 34.88 7.79 -10.60
CA TYR A 180 36.04 7.74 -9.72
C TYR A 180 37.26 7.46 -10.61
N VAL A 181 38.00 8.51 -10.95
CA VAL A 181 39.35 8.39 -11.49
C VAL A 181 40.19 7.77 -10.37
N ALA A 182 40.66 6.55 -10.58
CA ALA A 182 41.64 5.94 -9.70
C ALA A 182 42.91 6.80 -9.75
N VAL A 183 43.15 7.60 -8.72
CA VAL A 183 44.44 8.25 -8.50
C VAL A 183 45.43 7.13 -8.17
N PRO A 184 46.48 6.90 -8.99
CA PRO A 184 47.49 5.92 -8.67
C PRO A 184 48.08 6.25 -7.31
N LYS A 185 48.16 5.26 -6.42
CA LYS A 185 49.03 5.37 -5.24
C LYS A 185 50.45 5.52 -5.78
N GLU A 186 51.00 6.72 -5.70
CA GLU A 186 52.44 6.91 -5.77
C GLU A 186 53.03 6.05 -4.66
N ASN A 187 53.78 5.02 -5.05
CA ASN A 187 54.64 4.30 -4.14
C ASN A 187 55.62 5.30 -3.55
N PRO A 188 55.72 5.45 -2.22
CA PRO A 188 56.90 6.10 -1.65
C PRO A 188 58.09 5.20 -2.00
N GLU A 189 59.00 5.71 -2.83
CA GLU A 189 60.29 5.09 -3.10
C GLU A 189 61.10 4.94 -1.80
N PRO A 190 61.98 3.91 -1.72
CA PRO A 190 62.63 3.44 -0.49
C PRO A 190 63.65 4.41 0.11
#